data_AF-A0A7X9NNY5-F1
#
_entry.id   AF-A0A7X9NNY5-F1
#
_cell.length_a   1.000
_cell.length_b   1.000
_cell.length_c   1.000
_cell.angle_alpha   90.00
_cell.angle_beta   90.00
_cell.angle_gamma   90.00
#
_symmetry.space_group_name_H-M   'P 1'
#
loop_
_entity.id
_entity.type
_entity.pdbx_description
1 polymer ?
#
loop_
_entity_poly.entity_id
_entity_poly.type
_entity_poly.pdbx_seq_one_letter_code
_entity_poly.pdbx_strand_id
1 'polypeptide(L)'
;MYNNTLKVSECLSIMKKFNVHMSEPSFRQAIRKNQVKNTVLNSKKEGIRIPFASLINFLIPKLQGNYDAYELGMFYKENTFFSNPLPTSGIGEFHSILAPTIYSNEYIYVVENSHGGTYSSFRLAIDYENMIIHVYEDIDLIRTSMINFINSIIIVDIWNKLDVEITDELLEKSFVNIYCSSRNTIYSTIQSYSLKTGEFTEVQKPIYSRFQELMGGYEHG
;
A
#
# COMPACT_ATOMS: atom_id res chain seq x y z
N MET A 1 10.50 9.02 15.43
CA MET A 1 9.08 9.34 15.67
C MET A 1 8.65 10.41 14.66
N TYR A 2 8.25 10.01 13.44
CA TYR A 2 7.78 10.96 12.45
C TYR A 2 6.36 11.39 12.82
N ASN A 3 6.22 12.61 13.34
CA ASN A 3 4.93 13.15 13.73
C ASN A 3 4.08 13.31 12.46
N ASN A 4 2.93 12.61 12.41
CA ASN A 4 1.93 12.70 11.34
C ASN A 4 1.17 14.05 11.32
N THR A 5 1.79 15.09 11.86
CA THR A 5 1.23 16.42 12.06
C THR A 5 2.15 17.47 11.47
N LEU A 6 1.59 18.32 10.61
CA LEU A 6 2.25 19.40 9.89
C LEU A 6 2.03 20.74 10.58
N LYS A 7 2.98 21.64 10.36
CA LYS A 7 2.86 23.08 10.60
C LYS A 7 2.20 23.76 9.40
N VAL A 8 1.67 24.95 9.64
CA VAL A 8 1.03 25.79 8.61
C VAL A 8 1.94 26.01 7.39
N SER A 9 3.23 26.31 7.58
CA SER A 9 4.18 26.51 6.48
C SER A 9 4.38 25.27 5.61
N GLU A 10 4.41 24.09 6.23
CA GLU A 10 4.55 22.80 5.54
C GLU A 10 3.29 22.50 4.73
N CYS A 11 2.11 22.76 5.30
CA CYS A 11 0.85 22.64 4.57
C CYS A 11 0.83 23.53 3.32
N LEU A 12 1.20 24.80 3.42
CA LEU A 12 1.21 25.72 2.28
C LEU A 12 2.17 25.27 1.17
N SER A 13 3.33 24.72 1.54
CA SER A 13 4.28 24.15 0.57
C SER A 13 3.68 22.97 -0.19
N ILE A 14 3.03 22.04 0.53
CA ILE A 14 2.33 20.89 -0.07
C ILE A 14 1.18 21.36 -0.96
N MET A 15 0.36 22.29 -0.50
CA MET A 15 -0.75 22.84 -1.30
C MET A 15 -0.24 23.44 -2.62
N LYS A 16 0.89 24.15 -2.60
CA LYS A 16 1.52 24.72 -3.80
C LYS A 16 1.97 23.64 -4.80
N LYS A 17 2.45 22.48 -4.33
CA LYS A 17 2.82 21.34 -5.19
C LYS A 17 1.64 20.83 -6.02
N PHE A 18 0.43 20.90 -5.47
CA PHE A 18 -0.82 20.50 -6.12
C PHE A 18 -1.59 21.69 -6.71
N ASN A 19 -0.88 22.78 -7.02
CA ASN A 19 -1.42 23.98 -7.63
C ASN A 19 -2.58 24.66 -6.85
N VAL A 20 -2.69 24.39 -5.54
CA VAL A 20 -3.64 25.06 -4.65
C VAL A 20 -2.93 26.22 -3.95
N HIS A 21 -3.13 27.43 -4.47
CA HIS A 21 -2.51 28.63 -3.94
C HIS A 21 -3.38 29.24 -2.83
N MET A 22 -2.81 29.38 -1.64
CA MET A 22 -3.48 30.01 -0.48
C MET A 22 -2.47 30.79 0.34
N SER A 23 -2.86 31.95 0.87
CA SER A 23 -2.03 32.68 1.81
C SER A 23 -2.11 32.08 3.22
N GLU A 24 -1.07 32.29 4.02
CA GLU A 24 -1.07 31.84 5.42
C GLU A 24 -2.28 32.36 6.23
N PRO A 25 -2.66 33.65 6.17
CA PRO A 25 -3.85 34.14 6.85
C PRO A 25 -5.14 33.42 6.41
N SER A 26 -5.32 33.19 5.11
CA SER A 26 -6.49 32.51 4.56
C SER A 26 -6.56 31.05 5.02
N PHE A 27 -5.42 30.37 5.07
CA PHE A 27 -5.36 28.99 5.54
C PHE A 27 -5.64 28.89 7.04
N ARG A 28 -5.10 29.81 7.86
CA ARG A 28 -5.45 29.90 9.29
C ARG A 28 -6.93 30.20 9.51
N GLN A 29 -7.55 31.00 8.64
CA GLN A 29 -8.98 31.24 8.68
C GLN A 29 -9.78 29.98 8.34
N ALA A 30 -9.36 29.20 7.34
CA ALA A 30 -10.00 27.93 6.99
C ALA A 30 -9.96 26.93 8.16
N ILE A 31 -8.85 26.87 8.89
CA ILE A 31 -8.71 26.06 10.12
C ILE A 31 -9.70 26.53 11.19
N ARG A 32 -9.78 27.85 11.47
CA ARG A 32 -10.73 28.41 12.46
C ARG A 32 -12.19 28.16 12.08
N LYS A 33 -12.49 28.10 10.78
CA LYS A 33 -13.82 27.75 10.23
C LYS A 33 -14.08 26.23 10.18
N ASN A 34 -13.19 25.41 10.78
CA ASN A 34 -13.28 23.95 10.82
C ASN A 34 -13.35 23.28 9.43
N GLN A 35 -12.81 23.94 8.40
CA GLN A 35 -12.72 23.37 7.05
C GLN A 35 -11.55 22.38 6.93
N VAL A 36 -10.52 22.56 7.76
CA VAL A 36 -9.46 21.59 8.01
C VAL A 36 -9.77 20.95 9.37
N LYS A 37 -10.23 19.70 9.36
CA LYS A 37 -10.72 19.01 10.58
C LYS A 37 -9.56 18.54 11.45
N ASN A 38 -9.86 18.15 12.70
CA ASN A 38 -8.93 17.48 13.63
C ASN A 38 -7.61 18.23 13.91
N THR A 39 -7.57 19.55 13.71
CA THR A 39 -6.40 20.36 14.02
C THR A 39 -6.29 20.62 15.51
N VAL A 40 -5.09 20.48 16.08
CA VAL A 40 -4.83 20.79 17.50
C VAL A 40 -4.28 22.20 17.61
N LEU A 41 -5.01 23.07 18.30
CA LEU A 41 -4.62 24.44 18.58
C LEU A 41 -3.89 24.49 19.93
N ASN A 42 -2.55 24.53 19.92
CA ASN A 42 -1.79 24.73 21.15
C ASN A 42 -1.60 26.24 21.43
N SER A 43 -2.03 26.68 22.61
CA SER A 43 -2.00 28.08 23.05
C SER A 43 -0.61 28.58 23.48
N LYS A 44 0.39 27.69 23.59
CA LYS A 44 1.77 28.03 23.98
C LYS A 44 2.74 27.73 22.85
N LYS A 45 3.27 28.78 22.20
CA LYS A 45 4.47 28.87 21.32
C LYS A 45 4.74 27.81 20.22
N GLU A 46 4.05 26.68 20.14
CA GLU A 46 4.35 25.57 19.21
C GLU A 46 3.49 25.55 17.94
N GLY A 47 2.56 26.49 17.77
CA GLY A 47 1.77 26.61 16.55
C GLY A 47 0.65 25.58 16.40
N ILE A 48 -0.11 25.72 15.32
CA ILE A 48 -1.22 24.83 14.97
C ILE A 48 -0.63 23.52 14.44
N ARG A 49 -1.02 22.38 15.02
CA ARG A 49 -0.66 21.05 14.53
C ARG A 49 -1.79 20.51 13.66
N ILE A 50 -1.48 20.18 12.41
CA ILE A 50 -2.46 19.81 11.39
C ILE A 50 -2.18 18.37 10.97
N PRO A 51 -3.05 17.39 11.25
CA PRO A 51 -2.83 16.02 10.79
C PRO A 51 -2.69 15.99 9.27
N PHE A 52 -1.72 15.23 8.76
CA PHE A 52 -1.49 15.17 7.31
C PHE A 52 -2.73 14.73 6.54
N ALA A 53 -3.44 13.70 7.01
CA ALA A 53 -4.72 13.27 6.44
C ALA A 53 -5.78 14.39 6.40
N SER A 54 -5.76 15.31 7.37
CA SER A 54 -6.70 16.44 7.40
C SER A 54 -6.38 17.49 6.35
N LEU A 55 -5.10 17.69 6.02
CA LEU A 55 -4.68 18.51 4.89
C LEU A 55 -5.09 17.87 3.54
N ILE A 56 -4.87 16.56 3.38
CA ILE A 56 -5.23 15.85 2.15
C ILE A 56 -6.74 15.93 1.88
N ASN A 57 -7.56 15.65 2.90
CA ASN A 57 -9.02 15.80 2.78
C ASN A 57 -9.45 17.23 2.44
N PHE A 58 -8.71 18.23 2.92
CA PHE A 58 -8.96 19.63 2.57
C PHE A 58 -8.58 19.97 1.12
N LEU A 59 -7.58 19.28 0.56
CA LEU A 59 -7.08 19.47 -0.81
C LEU A 59 -7.96 18.80 -1.87
N ILE A 60 -8.46 17.59 -1.63
CA ILE A 60 -9.28 16.80 -2.57
C ILE A 60 -10.35 17.65 -3.30
N PRO A 61 -11.22 18.42 -2.62
CA PRO A 61 -12.28 19.18 -3.31
C PRO A 61 -11.77 20.42 -4.06
N LYS A 62 -10.47 20.74 -4.01
CA LYS A 62 -9.87 21.93 -4.63
C LYS A 62 -9.00 21.62 -5.85
N LEU A 63 -8.87 20.34 -6.20
CA LEU A 63 -8.12 19.90 -7.37
C LEU A 63 -8.95 20.13 -8.64
N GLN A 64 -8.29 20.44 -9.74
CA GLN A 64 -8.96 20.78 -11.01
C GLN A 64 -9.05 19.62 -12.00
N GLY A 65 -8.56 18.42 -11.64
CA GLY A 65 -8.63 17.26 -12.53
C GLY A 65 -8.30 15.93 -11.87
N ASN A 66 -8.62 14.85 -12.58
CA ASN A 66 -8.40 13.47 -12.14
C ASN A 66 -6.92 13.13 -11.95
N TYR A 67 -6.04 13.72 -12.76
CA TYR A 67 -4.58 13.53 -12.66
C TYR A 67 -4.02 14.09 -11.34
N ASP A 68 -4.40 15.32 -10.97
CA ASP A 68 -3.95 15.92 -9.71
C ASP A 68 -4.47 15.14 -8.49
N ALA A 69 -5.67 14.56 -8.60
CA ALA A 69 -6.24 13.70 -7.57
C ALA A 69 -5.48 12.38 -7.43
N TYR A 70 -5.07 11.79 -8.55
CA TYR A 70 -4.22 10.60 -8.57
C TYR A 70 -2.85 10.89 -7.94
N GLU A 71 -2.19 11.97 -8.35
CA GLU A 71 -0.89 12.40 -7.80
C GLU A 71 -0.97 12.72 -6.30
N LEU A 72 -2.05 13.37 -5.85
CA LEU A 72 -2.29 13.62 -4.43
C LEU A 72 -2.50 12.30 -3.66
N GLY A 73 -3.21 11.35 -4.24
CA GLY A 73 -3.39 10.01 -3.70
C GLY A 73 -2.08 9.26 -3.54
N MET A 74 -1.23 9.27 -4.57
CA MET A 74 0.12 8.68 -4.53
C MET A 74 1.01 9.36 -3.50
N PHE A 75 0.98 10.68 -3.43
CA PHE A 75 1.73 11.43 -2.43
C PHE A 75 1.25 11.15 -1.00
N TYR A 76 -0.06 11.07 -0.77
CA TYR A 76 -0.62 10.69 0.53
C TYR A 76 -0.22 9.28 0.91
N LYS A 77 -0.30 8.35 -0.06
CA LYS A 77 0.14 6.96 0.06
C LYS A 77 1.58 6.95 0.59
N GLU A 78 2.53 7.44 -0.19
CA GLU A 78 3.96 7.48 0.15
C GLU A 78 4.22 8.05 1.55
N ASN A 79 3.67 9.23 1.85
CA ASN A 79 3.96 9.93 3.11
C ASN A 79 3.23 9.31 4.33
N THR A 80 2.13 8.58 4.12
CA THR A 80 1.50 7.79 5.19
C THR A 80 2.27 6.50 5.46
N PHE A 81 2.82 5.87 4.41
CA PHE A 81 3.69 4.70 4.54
C PHE A 81 5.02 5.03 5.23
N PHE A 82 5.61 6.20 4.98
CA PHE A 82 6.87 6.61 5.63
C PHE A 82 6.70 7.21 7.04
N SER A 83 5.49 7.58 7.45
CA SER A 83 5.22 8.19 8.76
C SER A 83 4.92 7.16 9.87
N ASN A 84 4.47 5.97 9.50
CA ASN A 84 4.43 4.78 10.34
C ASN A 84 5.40 3.73 9.76
N PRO A 85 6.72 3.98 9.78
CA PRO A 85 7.65 2.93 9.39
C PRO A 85 7.39 1.72 10.29
N LEU A 86 7.38 0.53 9.70
CA LEU A 86 7.53 -0.68 10.50
C LEU A 86 8.77 -0.47 11.40
N PRO A 87 8.73 -0.87 12.68
CA PRO A 87 9.90 -0.82 13.53
C PRO A 87 11.08 -1.44 12.77
N THR A 88 12.25 -0.79 12.74
CA THR A 88 13.44 -1.43 12.18
C THR A 88 13.84 -2.54 13.15
N SER A 89 13.80 -3.78 12.69
CA SER A 89 14.15 -4.94 13.48
C SER A 89 15.66 -5.08 13.70
N GLY A 90 16.03 -5.84 14.73
CA GLY A 90 17.38 -6.41 14.83
C GLY A 90 17.64 -7.41 13.70
N ILE A 91 18.90 -7.81 13.51
CA ILE A 91 19.27 -8.84 12.53
C ILE A 91 18.45 -10.11 12.81
N GLY A 92 17.59 -10.51 11.88
CA GLY A 92 16.78 -11.74 11.94
C GLY A 92 15.30 -11.56 12.29
N GLU A 93 14.84 -10.35 12.62
CA GLU A 93 13.40 -10.09 12.86
C GLU A 93 12.71 -9.61 11.57
N PHE A 94 11.56 -10.22 11.26
CA PHE A 94 10.75 -9.95 10.07
C PHE A 94 9.52 -9.11 10.44
N HIS A 95 9.28 -8.01 9.71
CA HIS A 95 8.13 -7.14 9.94
C HIS A 95 7.26 -6.98 8.69
N SER A 96 5.94 -7.09 8.90
CA SER A 96 4.95 -6.94 7.86
C SER A 96 3.61 -6.44 8.40
N ILE A 97 2.83 -5.78 7.54
CA ILE A 97 1.45 -5.35 7.79
C ILE A 97 0.56 -5.92 6.69
N LEU A 98 -0.65 -6.31 7.05
CA LEU A 98 -1.73 -6.63 6.12
C LEU A 98 -2.88 -5.66 6.35
N ALA A 99 -3.18 -4.83 5.36
CA ALA A 99 -4.23 -3.82 5.44
C ALA A 99 -5.39 -4.18 4.50
N PRO A 100 -6.65 -4.16 4.96
CA PRO A 100 -7.79 -4.42 4.07
C PRO A 100 -7.95 -3.31 3.03
N THR A 101 -8.47 -3.67 1.86
CA THR A 101 -8.91 -2.71 0.84
C THR A 101 -10.42 -2.48 0.89
N ILE A 102 -10.94 -1.70 -0.06
CA ILE A 102 -12.39 -1.53 -0.25
C ILE A 102 -13.07 -2.78 -0.84
N TYR A 103 -12.30 -3.71 -1.42
CA TYR A 103 -12.81 -4.94 -2.01
C TYR A 103 -12.75 -6.07 -0.99
N SER A 104 -13.79 -6.91 -0.98
CA SER A 104 -13.85 -8.07 -0.10
C SER A 104 -12.72 -9.05 -0.43
N ASN A 105 -12.10 -9.60 0.62
CA ASN A 105 -10.98 -10.54 0.52
C ASN A 105 -9.73 -9.99 -0.21
N GLU A 106 -9.64 -8.67 -0.39
CA GLU A 106 -8.46 -8.03 -0.95
C GLU A 106 -7.74 -7.16 0.07
N TYR A 107 -6.40 -7.25 0.03
CA TYR A 107 -5.52 -6.65 1.01
C TYR A 107 -4.31 -6.00 0.34
N ILE A 108 -3.66 -5.09 1.06
CA ILE A 108 -2.32 -4.62 0.76
C ILE A 108 -1.39 -5.25 1.79
N TYR A 109 -0.50 -6.11 1.32
CA TYR A 109 0.57 -6.66 2.13
C TYR A 109 1.82 -5.80 1.98
N VAL A 110 2.37 -5.36 3.10
CA VAL A 110 3.60 -4.56 3.15
C VAL A 110 4.61 -5.31 3.98
N VAL A 111 5.81 -5.48 3.46
CA VAL A 111 6.87 -6.27 4.07
C VAL A 111 8.21 -5.56 3.96
N GLU A 112 9.02 -5.65 5.02
CA GLU A 112 10.38 -5.13 5.02
C GLU A 112 11.30 -5.93 4.10
N ASN A 113 12.08 -5.21 3.30
CA ASN A 113 13.13 -5.79 2.47
C ASN A 113 14.40 -5.99 3.32
N SER A 114 15.19 -7.00 2.95
CA SER A 114 16.48 -7.33 3.58
C SER A 114 17.53 -6.20 3.60
N HIS A 115 17.30 -5.12 2.85
CA HIS A 115 18.13 -3.92 2.85
C HIS A 115 17.45 -2.86 3.73
N GLY A 116 17.82 -2.87 5.02
CA GLY A 116 17.16 -2.21 6.14
C GLY A 116 16.51 -0.86 5.84
N GLY A 117 15.23 -0.76 6.18
CA GLY A 117 14.43 0.47 6.07
C GLY A 117 13.73 0.68 4.73
N THR A 118 13.74 -0.29 3.82
CA THR A 118 12.91 -0.26 2.59
C THR A 118 11.80 -1.31 2.65
N TYR A 119 10.64 -1.00 2.08
CA TYR A 119 9.47 -1.88 2.11
C TYR A 119 8.99 -2.21 0.70
N SER A 120 8.53 -3.44 0.50
CA SER A 120 7.79 -3.86 -0.70
C SER A 120 6.30 -3.94 -0.38
N SER A 121 5.46 -3.59 -1.35
CA SER A 121 4.00 -3.59 -1.20
C SER A 121 3.37 -4.39 -2.32
N PHE A 122 2.49 -5.31 -1.96
CA PHE A 122 1.84 -6.25 -2.85
C PHE A 122 0.32 -6.19 -2.67
N ARG A 123 -0.42 -6.28 -3.78
CA ARG A 123 -1.89 -6.40 -3.72
C ARG A 123 -2.24 -7.87 -3.61
N LEU A 124 -3.00 -8.23 -2.59
CA LEU A 124 -3.44 -9.60 -2.37
C LEU A 124 -4.93 -9.74 -2.63
N ALA A 125 -5.35 -10.87 -3.19
CA ALA A 125 -6.71 -11.37 -3.13
C ALA A 125 -6.69 -12.79 -2.57
N ILE A 126 -7.58 -13.09 -1.62
CA ILE A 126 -7.57 -14.38 -0.90
C ILE A 126 -8.74 -15.24 -1.38
N ASP A 127 -8.42 -16.39 -1.95
CA ASP A 127 -9.36 -17.46 -2.22
C ASP A 127 -9.31 -18.47 -1.06
N TYR A 128 -10.21 -18.29 -0.11
CA TYR A 128 -10.31 -19.15 1.08
C TYR A 128 -10.78 -20.58 0.72
N GLU A 129 -11.57 -20.75 -0.34
CA GLU A 129 -12.12 -22.05 -0.72
C GLU A 129 -11.04 -22.96 -1.30
N ASN A 130 -10.18 -22.39 -2.15
CA ASN A 130 -9.09 -23.13 -2.80
C ASN A 130 -7.74 -22.98 -2.09
N MET A 131 -7.68 -22.21 -0.99
CA MET A 131 -6.46 -21.90 -0.23
C MET A 131 -5.38 -21.23 -1.11
N ILE A 132 -5.81 -20.34 -2.01
CA ILE A 132 -4.91 -19.62 -2.93
C ILE A 132 -4.78 -18.17 -2.50
N ILE A 133 -3.54 -17.72 -2.32
CA ILE A 133 -3.21 -16.30 -2.21
C ILE A 133 -2.87 -15.80 -3.61
N HIS A 134 -3.68 -14.91 -4.15
CA HIS A 134 -3.35 -14.22 -5.39
C HIS A 134 -2.56 -12.95 -5.07
N VAL A 135 -1.41 -12.77 -5.70
CA VAL A 135 -0.52 -11.62 -5.52
C VAL A 135 -0.41 -10.88 -6.84
N TYR A 136 -0.89 -9.64 -6.92
CA TYR A 136 -0.63 -8.77 -8.06
C TYR A 136 0.53 -7.83 -7.80
N GLU A 137 1.44 -7.79 -8.76
CA GLU A 137 2.54 -6.85 -8.81
C GLU A 137 2.67 -6.22 -10.20
N ASP A 138 3.00 -4.93 -10.21
CA ASP A 138 3.33 -4.18 -11.41
C ASP A 138 4.83 -3.92 -11.37
N ILE A 139 5.60 -4.67 -12.16
CA ILE A 139 7.06 -4.69 -12.08
C ILE A 139 7.69 -3.35 -12.44
N ASP A 140 6.96 -2.47 -13.14
CA ASP A 140 7.42 -1.13 -13.49
C ASP A 140 7.27 -0.14 -12.30
N LEU A 141 6.48 -0.50 -11.29
CA LEU A 141 6.20 0.32 -10.11
C LEU A 141 6.79 -0.23 -8.82
N ILE A 142 7.01 -1.54 -8.74
CA ILE A 142 7.57 -2.18 -7.55
C ILE A 142 9.10 -2.21 -7.61
N ARG A 143 9.73 -2.03 -6.45
CA ARG A 143 11.20 -2.10 -6.35
C ARG A 143 11.73 -3.53 -6.40
N THR A 144 10.96 -4.49 -5.91
CA THR A 144 11.38 -5.89 -5.85
C THR A 144 10.17 -6.81 -5.90
N SER A 145 10.24 -7.81 -6.80
CA SER A 145 9.17 -8.78 -7.05
C SER A 145 8.99 -9.77 -5.90
N MET A 146 7.75 -10.19 -5.67
CA MET A 146 7.37 -11.25 -4.73
C MET A 146 8.08 -12.56 -5.04
N ILE A 147 8.37 -12.85 -6.32
CA ILE A 147 9.11 -14.06 -6.74
C ILE A 147 10.47 -14.16 -6.02
N ASN A 148 11.10 -13.03 -5.70
CA ASN A 148 12.40 -13.00 -5.04
C ASN A 148 12.33 -13.15 -3.51
N PHE A 149 11.13 -13.06 -2.91
CA PHE A 149 10.95 -13.11 -1.46
C PHE A 149 10.06 -14.27 -0.99
N ILE A 150 9.20 -14.77 -1.86
CA ILE A 150 8.18 -15.72 -1.47
C ILE A 150 8.81 -16.98 -0.87
N ASN A 151 8.34 -17.33 0.32
CA ASN A 151 8.76 -18.50 1.06
C ASN A 151 7.67 -18.85 2.10
N SER A 152 7.86 -19.97 2.80
CA SER A 152 6.90 -20.45 3.79
C SER A 152 6.62 -19.44 4.92
N ILE A 153 7.62 -18.68 5.36
CA ILE A 153 7.47 -17.67 6.43
C ILE A 153 6.50 -16.57 5.97
N ILE A 154 6.66 -16.06 4.74
CA ILE A 154 5.76 -15.03 4.18
C ILE A 154 4.32 -15.53 4.08
N ILE A 155 4.14 -16.75 3.60
CA ILE A 155 2.81 -17.32 3.35
C ILE A 155 2.06 -17.56 4.67
N VAL A 156 2.75 -18.18 5.63
CA VAL A 156 2.22 -18.41 6.99
C VAL A 156 1.93 -17.10 7.69
N ASP A 157 2.78 -16.08 7.51
CA ASP A 157 2.57 -14.74 8.05
C ASP A 157 1.28 -14.08 7.53
N ILE A 158 0.99 -14.22 6.23
CA ILE A 158 -0.25 -13.72 5.63
C ILE A 158 -1.46 -14.45 6.22
N TRP A 159 -1.44 -15.78 6.28
CA TRP A 159 -2.55 -16.58 6.85
C TRP A 159 -2.82 -16.25 8.32
N ASN A 160 -1.77 -16.11 9.13
CA ASN A 160 -1.89 -15.72 10.53
C ASN A 160 -2.54 -14.33 10.68
N LYS A 161 -2.19 -13.36 9.82
CA LYS A 161 -2.79 -12.02 9.84
C LYS A 161 -4.25 -11.98 9.37
N LEU A 162 -4.72 -13.04 8.72
CA LEU A 162 -6.12 -13.25 8.36
C LEU A 162 -6.87 -14.03 9.44
N ASP A 163 -6.25 -14.29 10.59
CA ASP A 163 -6.76 -15.11 11.70
C ASP A 163 -7.17 -16.53 11.24
N VAL A 164 -6.46 -17.09 10.25
CA VAL A 164 -6.67 -18.47 9.77
C VAL A 164 -5.78 -19.43 10.55
N GLU A 165 -6.36 -20.51 11.07
CA GLU A 165 -5.63 -21.56 11.77
C GLU A 165 -4.68 -22.30 10.83
N ILE A 166 -3.41 -22.43 11.22
CA ILE A 166 -2.39 -23.13 10.44
C ILE A 166 -2.48 -24.63 10.69
N THR A 167 -3.21 -25.33 9.81
CA THR A 167 -3.38 -26.78 9.84
C THR A 167 -2.47 -27.48 8.83
N ASP A 168 -2.25 -28.79 8.99
CA ASP A 168 -1.52 -29.60 8.01
C ASP A 168 -2.17 -29.54 6.62
N GLU A 169 -3.51 -29.48 6.57
CA GLU A 169 -4.26 -29.31 5.31
C GLU A 169 -3.94 -27.98 4.63
N LEU A 170 -3.90 -26.87 5.39
CA LEU A 170 -3.53 -25.56 4.86
C LEU A 170 -2.09 -25.58 4.33
N LEU A 171 -1.15 -26.18 5.07
CA LEU A 171 0.24 -26.30 4.65
C LEU A 171 0.38 -27.13 3.37
N GLU A 172 -0.43 -28.17 3.21
CA GLU A 172 -0.40 -29.06 2.06
C GLU A 172 -1.04 -28.45 0.81
N LYS A 173 -2.13 -27.69 0.97
CA LYS A 173 -2.96 -27.20 -0.13
C LYS A 173 -2.76 -25.72 -0.45
N SER A 174 -2.00 -24.97 0.35
CA SER A 174 -1.79 -23.55 0.08
C SER A 174 -0.87 -23.30 -1.11
N PHE A 175 -1.33 -22.42 -1.99
CA PHE A 175 -0.54 -21.91 -3.11
C PHE A 175 -0.58 -20.39 -3.17
N VAL A 176 0.42 -19.83 -3.84
CA VAL A 176 0.47 -18.41 -4.15
C VAL A 176 0.56 -18.22 -5.65
N ASN A 177 -0.46 -17.60 -6.25
CA ASN A 177 -0.42 -17.20 -7.65
C ASN A 177 0.11 -15.78 -7.75
N ILE A 178 1.28 -15.60 -8.36
CA ILE A 178 1.93 -14.30 -8.55
C ILE A 178 1.66 -13.82 -9.98
N TYR A 179 1.02 -12.67 -10.10
CA TYR A 179 0.64 -11.98 -11.33
C TYR A 179 1.63 -10.85 -11.54
N CYS A 180 2.64 -11.08 -12.38
CA CYS A 180 3.63 -10.09 -12.73
C CYS A 180 3.15 -9.33 -13.97
N SER A 181 2.70 -8.09 -13.80
CA SER A 181 2.30 -7.21 -14.89
C SER A 181 3.45 -6.28 -15.29
N SER A 182 3.64 -6.07 -16.60
CA SER A 182 4.60 -5.12 -17.16
C SER A 182 3.98 -4.39 -18.34
N ARG A 183 4.36 -3.12 -18.55
CA ARG A 183 4.05 -2.35 -19.76
C ARG A 183 4.47 -3.06 -21.04
N ASN A 184 5.53 -3.85 -20.99
CA ASN A 184 5.83 -4.78 -22.06
C ASN A 184 5.13 -6.12 -21.74
N THR A 185 3.99 -6.33 -22.39
CA THR A 185 3.12 -7.48 -22.16
C THR A 185 3.81 -8.84 -22.35
N ILE A 186 4.90 -8.89 -23.12
CA ILE A 186 5.72 -10.11 -23.30
C ILE A 186 6.37 -10.55 -21.98
N TYR A 187 6.63 -9.61 -21.07
CA TYR A 187 7.17 -9.89 -19.74
C TYR A 187 6.09 -10.10 -18.68
N SER A 188 4.81 -9.99 -19.06
CA SER A 188 3.71 -10.27 -18.13
C SER A 188 3.52 -11.77 -17.99
N THR A 189 3.57 -12.28 -16.76
CA THR A 189 3.50 -13.73 -16.50
C THR A 189 2.71 -14.02 -15.22
N ILE A 190 2.14 -15.24 -15.16
CA ILE A 190 1.57 -15.78 -13.93
C ILE A 190 2.41 -16.99 -13.55
N GLN A 191 2.87 -17.05 -12.31
CA GLN A 191 3.59 -18.19 -11.76
C GLN A 191 2.98 -18.57 -10.41
N SER A 192 2.98 -19.86 -10.08
CA SER A 192 2.49 -20.32 -8.78
C SER A 192 3.61 -20.85 -7.91
N TYR A 193 3.55 -20.59 -6.61
CA TYR A 193 4.44 -21.13 -5.60
C TYR A 193 3.67 -22.05 -4.66
N SER A 194 4.19 -23.25 -4.41
CA SER A 194 3.60 -24.20 -3.48
C SER A 194 4.20 -24.04 -2.09
N LEU A 195 3.34 -23.87 -1.07
CA LEU A 195 3.81 -23.85 0.33
C LEU A 195 4.40 -25.20 0.75
N LYS A 196 3.79 -26.31 0.28
CA LYS A 196 4.20 -27.68 0.62
C LYS A 196 5.62 -28.00 0.15
N THR A 197 5.92 -27.73 -1.12
CA THR A 197 7.22 -28.10 -1.71
C THR A 197 8.25 -26.99 -1.57
N GLY A 198 7.81 -25.75 -1.39
CA GLY A 198 8.69 -24.59 -1.38
C GLY A 198 9.23 -24.21 -2.76
N GLU A 199 8.55 -24.64 -3.84
CA GLU A 199 9.00 -24.49 -5.22
C GLU A 199 7.95 -23.80 -6.11
N PHE A 200 8.41 -23.22 -7.22
CA PHE A 200 7.54 -22.74 -8.28
C PHE A 200 6.96 -23.91 -9.08
N THR A 201 5.69 -23.80 -9.44
CA THR A 201 4.89 -24.85 -10.06
C THR A 201 4.01 -24.28 -11.18
N GLU A 202 3.29 -25.17 -11.87
CA GLU A 202 2.25 -24.75 -12.80
C GLU A 202 1.17 -23.90 -12.11
N VAL A 203 0.57 -23.01 -12.90
CA VAL A 203 -0.40 -22.05 -12.42
C VAL A 203 -1.63 -22.75 -11.82
N GLN A 204 -1.90 -22.49 -10.55
CA GLN A 204 -3.03 -23.07 -9.84
C GLN A 204 -4.35 -22.38 -10.20
N LYS A 205 -5.41 -23.17 -10.31
CA LYS A 205 -6.77 -22.68 -10.60
C LYS A 205 -7.61 -22.67 -9.31
N PRO A 206 -8.57 -21.74 -9.18
CA PRO A 206 -8.97 -20.74 -10.17
C PRO A 206 -7.96 -19.58 -10.30
N ILE A 207 -8.04 -18.85 -11.41
CA ILE A 207 -7.30 -17.59 -11.60
C ILE A 207 -8.20 -16.44 -11.16
N TYR A 208 -7.65 -15.49 -10.40
CA TYR A 208 -8.35 -14.27 -10.04
C TYR A 208 -8.51 -13.34 -11.25
N SER A 209 -9.73 -13.26 -11.78
CA SER A 209 -10.04 -12.57 -13.04
C SER A 209 -9.61 -11.11 -13.04
N ARG A 210 -9.84 -10.39 -11.94
CA ARG A 210 -9.49 -8.97 -11.85
C ARG A 210 -7.97 -8.74 -11.98
N PHE A 211 -7.14 -9.59 -11.38
CA PHE A 211 -5.69 -9.47 -11.54
C PHE A 211 -5.24 -9.86 -12.94
N GLN A 212 -5.90 -10.86 -13.54
CA GLN A 212 -5.66 -11.23 -14.93
C GLN A 212 -6.01 -10.09 -15.91
N GLU A 213 -7.14 -9.41 -15.72
CA GLU A 213 -7.55 -8.25 -16.53
C GLU A 213 -6.55 -7.10 -16.42
N LEU A 214 -6.03 -6.83 -15.22
CA LEU A 214 -5.01 -5.81 -14.99
C LEU A 214 -3.68 -6.10 -15.72
N MET A 215 -3.37 -7.37 -15.99
CA MET A 215 -2.20 -7.73 -16.79
C MET A 215 -2.38 -7.45 -18.30
N GLY A 216 -3.62 -7.42 -18.79
CA GLY A 216 -3.95 -7.15 -20.20
C GLY A 216 -4.32 -5.69 -20.51
N GLY A 217 -4.45 -4.85 -19.49
CA GLY A 217 -5.02 -3.49 -19.60
C GLY A 217 -4.16 -2.41 -20.28
N TYR A 218 -3.04 -2.77 -20.91
CA TYR A 218 -2.22 -1.84 -21.73
C TYR A 218 -2.48 -1.97 -23.23
N GLU A 219 -3.65 -2.49 -23.63
CA GLU A 219 -4.16 -2.29 -24.99
C GLU A 219 -5.20 -1.16 -25.01
N HIS A 220 -4.85 -0.10 -25.75
CA HIS A 220 -5.61 1.12 -26.09
C HIS A 220 -5.35 2.38 -25.25
N GLY A 221 -4.47 3.26 -25.77
CA GLY A 221 -4.46 4.69 -25.48
C GLY A 221 -3.11 5.34 -25.53
#